data_AF-A0A2K3KQT7-F1
#
_entry.id   AF-A0A2K3KQT7-F1
#
_cell.length_a   1.000
_cell.length_b   1.000
_cell.length_c   1.000
_cell.angle_alpha   90.00
_cell.angle_beta   90.00
_cell.angle_gamma   90.00
#
_symmetry.space_group_name_H-M   'P 1'
#
loop_
_entity.id
_entity.type
_entity.pdbx_description
1 polymer ?
#
loop_
_entity_poly.entity_id
_entity_poly.type
_entity_poly.pdbx_seq_one_letter_code
_entity_poly.pdbx_strand_id
1 'polypeptide(L)'
;MDINGDNFIVSVTNEEVVAAVLPIQEHWLPLSNLDLLLPKVDVGVFFCYKNPMLLSTSTTYLTFESMVVSLKKALAKVLVSYYAFAGEVVSNSV
;
A
#
# COMPACT_ATOMS: atom_id res chain seq x y z
N MET A 1 -1.63 23.16 32.03
CA MET A 1 -2.34 23.12 30.74
C MET A 1 -2.17 21.70 30.27
N ASP A 2 -3.18 20.87 30.52
CA ASP A 2 -3.09 19.42 30.40
C ASP A 2 -2.94 19.01 28.94
N ILE A 3 -1.83 18.34 28.63
CA ILE A 3 -1.63 17.60 27.39
C ILE A 3 -1.97 16.15 27.72
N ASN A 4 -3.25 15.86 27.96
CA ASN A 4 -3.73 14.48 27.98
C ASN A 4 -3.67 13.95 26.54
N GLY A 5 -2.47 13.54 26.12
CA GLY A 5 -2.27 12.76 24.92
C GLY A 5 -2.74 11.34 25.20
N ASP A 6 -4.03 11.09 25.01
CA ASP A 6 -4.56 9.73 25.02
C ASP A 6 -3.82 8.92 23.94
N ASN A 7 -3.02 7.94 24.36
CA ASN A 7 -2.32 7.06 23.45
C ASN A 7 -3.35 6.19 22.69
N PHE A 8 -3.37 6.30 21.37
CA PHE A 8 -4.16 5.41 20.53
C PHE A 8 -3.50 4.03 20.49
N ILE A 9 -4.20 3.02 20.98
CA ILE A 9 -3.75 1.62 20.88
C ILE A 9 -4.14 1.10 19.49
N VAL A 10 -3.15 0.90 18.63
CA VAL A 10 -3.32 0.33 17.29
C VAL A 10 -2.65 -1.04 17.27
N SER A 11 -3.40 -2.07 16.88
CA SER A 11 -2.89 -3.43 16.70
C SER A 11 -2.97 -3.83 15.22
N VAL A 12 -1.87 -4.33 14.67
CA VAL A 12 -1.86 -4.96 13.34
C VAL A 12 -2.56 -6.31 13.45
N THR A 13 -3.58 -6.53 12.62
CA THR A 13 -4.36 -7.78 12.62
C THR A 13 -3.80 -8.83 11.66
N ASN A 14 -3.21 -8.40 10.55
CA ASN A 14 -2.66 -9.27 9.52
C ASN A 14 -1.66 -8.50 8.64
N GLU A 15 -0.67 -9.22 8.12
CA GLU A 15 0.29 -8.74 7.13
C GLU A 15 0.30 -9.74 5.96
N GLU A 16 0.24 -9.24 4.73
CA GLU A 16 0.15 -10.06 3.52
C GLU A 16 0.86 -9.37 2.35
N VAL A 17 1.57 -10.15 1.54
CA VAL A 17 2.16 -9.69 0.28
C VAL A 17 1.14 -9.81 -0.85
N VAL A 18 0.86 -8.70 -1.54
CA VAL A 18 -0.04 -8.67 -2.70
C VAL A 18 0.79 -8.67 -3.98
N ALA A 19 0.72 -9.77 -4.73
CA ALA A 19 1.35 -9.88 -6.04
C ALA A 19 0.45 -9.31 -7.15
N ALA A 20 1.04 -8.99 -8.30
CA ALA A 20 0.28 -8.61 -9.48
C ALA A 20 -0.61 -9.78 -9.97
N VAL A 21 -1.78 -9.45 -10.50
CA VAL A 21 -2.78 -10.45 -10.91
C VAL A 21 -2.37 -11.27 -12.15
N LEU A 22 -1.41 -10.79 -12.94
CA LEU A 22 -0.85 -11.48 -14.09
C LEU A 22 0.64 -11.79 -13.86
N PRO A 23 1.17 -12.87 -14.44
CA PRO A 23 2.61 -13.13 -14.43
C PRO A 23 3.37 -11.93 -15.00
N ILE A 24 4.28 -11.38 -14.21
CA ILE A 24 5.18 -10.32 -14.66
C ILE A 24 6.41 -11.02 -15.26
N GLN A 25 6.82 -10.60 -16.46
CA GLN A 25 8.10 -11.04 -17.01
C GLN A 25 9.24 -10.49 -16.15
N GLU A 26 10.22 -11.31 -15.84
CA GLU A 26 11.42 -10.86 -15.14
C GLU A 26 12.14 -9.82 -16.01
N HIS A 27 12.20 -8.60 -15.50
CA HIS A 27 12.88 -7.49 -16.15
C HIS A 27 13.71 -6.76 -15.08
N TRP A 28 14.91 -6.37 -15.48
CA TRP A 28 15.77 -5.53 -14.67
C TRP A 28 15.47 -4.08 -15.02
N LEU A 29 14.98 -3.30 -14.07
CA LEU A 29 14.77 -1.87 -14.25
C LEU A 29 16.00 -1.12 -13.71
N PRO A 30 16.89 -0.59 -14.57
CA PRO A 30 18.06 0.13 -14.10
C PRO A 30 17.65 1.46 -13.47
N LEU A 31 18.21 1.75 -12.29
CA LEU A 31 18.10 3.07 -11.67
C LEU A 31 18.91 4.08 -12.48
N SER A 32 18.32 5.25 -12.74
CA SER A 32 19.03 6.33 -13.42
C SER A 32 20.01 7.03 -12.47
N ASN A 33 20.93 7.81 -13.02
CA ASN A 33 21.85 8.60 -12.21
C ASN A 33 21.14 9.55 -11.24
N LEU A 34 19.95 10.07 -11.60
CA LEU A 34 19.17 10.91 -10.69
C LEU A 34 18.59 10.12 -9.52
N ASP A 35 18.14 8.89 -9.78
CA ASP A 35 17.61 8.02 -8.73
C ASP A 35 18.70 7.63 -7.71
N LEU A 36 19.95 7.46 -8.17
CA LEU A 36 21.11 7.15 -7.33
C LEU A 36 21.62 8.32 -6.48
N LEU A 37 21.29 9.55 -6.85
CA LEU A 37 21.67 10.74 -6.07
C LEU A 37 20.72 10.98 -4.90
N LEU A 38 19.50 10.43 -4.96
CA LEU A 38 18.54 10.55 -3.88
C LEU A 38 18.96 9.64 -2.72
N PRO A 39 18.92 10.13 -1.47
CA PRO A 39 19.12 9.26 -0.31
C PRO A 39 18.01 8.19 -0.28
N LYS A 40 18.26 7.07 0.40
CA LYS A 40 17.19 6.11 0.68
C LYS A 40 16.13 6.81 1.54
N VAL A 41 14.92 6.98 1.00
CA VAL A 41 13.80 7.60 1.70
C VAL A 41 12.69 6.57 1.88
N ASP A 42 12.29 6.34 3.13
CA ASP A 42 11.07 5.63 3.46
C ASP A 42 9.91 6.63 3.41
N VAL A 43 9.18 6.65 2.28
CA VAL A 43 8.04 7.55 2.09
C VAL A 43 6.78 6.94 2.69
N GLY A 44 6.20 7.60 3.69
CA GLY A 44 4.94 7.22 4.30
C GLY A 44 3.85 8.26 4.03
N VAL A 45 2.70 7.79 3.52
CA VAL A 45 1.47 8.59 3.43
C VAL A 45 0.32 7.85 4.09
N PHE A 46 -0.56 8.57 4.78
CA PHE A 46 -1.78 7.99 5.36
C PHE A 46 -2.99 8.81 4.93
N PHE A 47 -4.08 8.11 4.65
CA PHE A 47 -5.35 8.72 4.23
C PHE A 47 -6.42 8.41 5.27
N CYS A 48 -7.13 9.44 5.74
CA CYS A 48 -8.24 9.30 6.66
C CYS A 48 -9.57 9.46 5.91
N TYR A 49 -10.41 8.43 5.96
CA TYR A 49 -11.73 8.45 5.33
C TYR A 49 -12.81 8.53 6.41
N LYS A 50 -13.89 9.27 6.12
CA LYS A 50 -15.09 9.26 6.97
C LYS A 50 -15.75 7.88 6.89
N ASN A 51 -16.35 7.43 8.00
CA ASN A 51 -17.03 6.14 8.04
C ASN A 51 -18.17 6.10 7.00
N PRO A 52 -18.10 5.20 5.99
CA PRO A 52 -19.09 5.15 4.92
C PRO A 52 -20.48 4.74 5.42
N MET A 53 -20.58 4.02 6.55
CA MET A 53 -21.87 3.65 7.15
C MET A 53 -22.65 4.87 7.68
N LEU A 54 -21.97 5.98 7.98
CA LEU A 54 -22.61 7.22 8.42
C LEU A 54 -23.15 8.06 7.25
N LEU A 55 -22.83 7.68 6.01
CA LEU A 55 -23.14 8.46 4.80
C LEU A 55 -24.16 7.77 3.88
N SER A 56 -24.37 6.45 4.03
CA SER A 56 -25.20 5.65 3.13
C SER A 56 -26.64 5.50 3.66
N THR A 57 -27.63 5.92 2.86
CA THR A 57 -29.04 5.52 3.01
C THR A 57 -29.33 4.14 2.39
N SER A 58 -28.35 3.51 1.74
CA SER A 58 -28.43 2.20 1.11
C SER A 58 -28.05 1.08 2.08
N THR A 59 -28.80 -0.01 2.04
CA THR A 59 -28.72 -1.22 2.89
C THR A 59 -27.49 -2.11 2.64
N THR A 60 -26.56 -1.69 1.77
CA THR A 60 -25.32 -2.41 1.49
C THR A 60 -24.29 -2.11 2.57
N TYR A 61 -24.29 -2.91 3.63
CA TYR A 61 -23.30 -2.83 4.70
C TYR A 61 -21.91 -3.22 4.17
N LEU A 62 -21.02 -2.23 4.05
CA LEU A 62 -19.60 -2.46 3.80
C LEU A 62 -18.91 -2.91 5.09
N THR A 63 -18.47 -4.16 5.15
CA THR A 63 -17.66 -4.66 6.26
C THR A 63 -16.20 -4.28 6.07
N PHE A 64 -15.45 -4.19 7.17
CA PHE A 64 -14.00 -3.97 7.13
C PHE A 64 -13.30 -4.99 6.23
N GLU A 65 -13.66 -6.27 6.36
CA GLU A 65 -13.13 -7.36 5.55
C GLU A 65 -13.40 -7.16 4.06
N SER A 66 -14.63 -6.76 3.68
CA SER A 66 -14.99 -6.51 2.29
C SER A 66 -14.18 -5.35 1.68
N MET A 67 -13.92 -4.30 2.46
CA MET A 67 -13.07 -3.18 2.03
C MET A 67 -11.61 -3.64 1.83
N VAL A 68 -11.06 -4.41 2.76
CA VAL A 68 -9.70 -4.96 2.64
C VAL A 68 -9.58 -5.86 1.41
N VAL A 69 -10.53 -6.75 1.16
CA VAL A 69 -10.55 -7.61 -0.04
C VAL A 69 -10.60 -6.78 -1.32
N SER A 70 -11.42 -5.73 -1.34
CA SER A 70 -11.55 -4.84 -2.50
C SER A 70 -10.25 -4.08 -2.77
N LEU A 71 -9.59 -3.56 -1.72
CA LEU A 71 -8.30 -2.88 -1.82
C LEU A 71 -7.20 -3.83 -2.30
N LYS A 72 -7.10 -5.04 -1.76
CA LYS A 72 -6.13 -6.06 -2.20
C LYS A 72 -6.31 -6.43 -3.67
N LYS A 73 -7.56 -6.65 -4.12
CA LYS A 73 -7.86 -6.93 -5.54
C LYS A 73 -7.53 -5.77 -6.46
N ALA A 74 -7.82 -4.54 -6.03
CA ALA A 74 -7.47 -3.35 -6.81
C ALA A 74 -5.96 -3.18 -6.92
N LEU A 75 -5.23 -3.35 -5.81
CA LEU A 75 -3.76 -3.29 -5.76
C LEU A 75 -3.14 -4.34 -6.70
N ALA A 76 -3.58 -5.60 -6.63
CA ALA A 76 -3.10 -6.67 -7.51
C ALA A 76 -3.29 -6.34 -9.01
N LYS A 77 -4.37 -5.65 -9.37
CA LYS A 77 -4.60 -5.20 -10.76
C LYS A 77 -3.66 -4.06 -11.16
N VAL A 78 -3.51 -3.06 -10.31
CA VAL A 78 -2.69 -1.87 -10.59
C VAL A 78 -1.20 -2.23 -10.68
N LEU A 79 -0.74 -3.21 -9.90
CA LEU A 79 0.65 -3.71 -9.97
C LEU A 79 1.03 -4.30 -11.34
N VAL A 80 0.07 -4.62 -12.22
CA VAL A 80 0.40 -5.00 -13.61
C VAL A 80 1.00 -3.84 -14.38
N SER A 81 0.43 -2.63 -14.24
CA SER A 81 0.94 -1.42 -14.90
C SER A 81 2.11 -0.79 -14.15
N TYR A 82 2.13 -0.92 -12.82
CA TYR A 82 3.17 -0.38 -11.95
C TYR A 82 4.03 -1.50 -11.36
N TYR A 83 4.50 -2.41 -12.22
CA TYR A 83 5.21 -3.63 -11.84
C TYR A 83 6.46 -3.39 -11.00
N ALA A 84 7.09 -2.22 -11.12
CA ALA A 84 8.32 -1.89 -10.40
C ALA A 84 8.11 -1.90 -8.87
N PHE A 85 6.89 -1.62 -8.39
CA PHE A 85 6.55 -1.68 -6.96
C PHE A 85 6.34 -3.10 -6.43
N ALA A 86 6.19 -4.10 -7.31
CA ALA A 86 6.14 -5.50 -6.93
C ALA A 86 7.51 -6.19 -6.99
N GLY A 87 8.55 -5.47 -7.43
CA GLY A 87 9.92 -5.97 -7.52
C GLY A 87 10.74 -5.74 -6.25
N GLU A 88 12.02 -6.10 -6.33
CA GLU A 88 13.01 -5.87 -5.29
C GLU A 88 14.13 -4.97 -5.84
N VAL A 89 14.65 -4.07 -5.01
CA VAL A 89 15.84 -3.29 -5.35
C VAL A 89 17.07 -4.11 -5.02
N VAL A 90 17.82 -4.49 -6.06
CA VAL A 90 19.03 -5.30 -5.95
C VAL A 90 20.27 -4.47 -6.29
N SER A 91 21.38 -4.77 -5.63
CA SER A 91 22.67 -4.12 -5.92
C SER A 91 23.32 -4.73 -7.15
N ASN A 92 23.99 -3.91 -7.97
CA ASN A 92 24.78 -4.43 -9.08
C ASN A 92 25.94 -5.29 -8.56
N SER A 93 26.17 -6.44 -9.19
CA SER A 93 27.40 -7.21 -8.96
C SER A 93 28.59 -6.46 -9.57
N VAL A 94 29.65 -6.31 -8.77
CA VAL A 94 30.95 -5.75 -9.19
C VAL A 94 31.68 -6.72 -10.08
#